data_AF-A0AAU3AXS5-F1
#
_entry.id   AF-A0AAU3AXS5-F1
#
_cell.length_a   1.000
_cell.length_b   1.000
_cell.length_c   1.000
_cell.angle_alpha   90.00
_cell.angle_beta   90.00
_cell.angle_gamma   90.00
#
_symmetry.space_group_name_H-M   'P 1'
#
loop_
_entity.id
_entity.type
_entity.pdbx_description
1 polymer ?
#
loop_
_entity_poly.entity_id
_entity_poly.type
_entity_poly.pdbx_seq_one_letter_code
_entity_poly.pdbx_strand_id
1 'polypeptide(L)'
;MSKAAVRLISVAVAAAAMAATPAATAVAATPAAATASASDPFYAYTGSEPLSSFAPGTVLKTRTLQYHVIGIPTPLKAVQLLYRTTDAQGRPAANVTTVVRSLTGDSSKAVSYQSFYDSLNPEDSPSRAIAGDVTLGGAIPNVEALFIAPLLLQGYNLVIPDTEGQQANFAAGPEYGTNTLDSIRAATKAAETGLNSTTSFGLIGYSGGAIATNWAATLAPSYAPDVNRRLVGYAEGGLLVDPAHNLKYVDGSLAWSGVIPMAVIGVSRSYGIDLKSYLNSYGLSVYKDLQRGSIINALGHYPGLTWKKMAKPEYANPNSIPAFLTAMNKLNLGSAATPAVPGFIGQGNGGVLEGTFSNRPGIGTGDGVMVAGDVRSLARQYCATGSSAVKYSQYELLSHTGATLAWAPAALGWLNDRFAGRTAPSDCGRISSGNSLAPEEPVPLS
;
A
#
# COMPACT_ATOMS: atom_id res chain seq x y z
N MET A 1 25.89 55.43 -5.55
CA MET A 1 26.29 54.41 -4.54
C MET A 1 25.35 53.24 -4.75
N SER A 2 25.58 52.37 -5.72
CA SER A 2 26.60 51.32 -5.89
C SER A 2 25.97 49.96 -5.65
N LYS A 3 25.93 49.18 -6.74
CA LYS A 3 25.47 47.80 -6.87
C LYS A 3 26.27 46.89 -5.92
N ALA A 4 25.75 46.58 -4.74
CA ALA A 4 26.24 45.48 -3.88
C ALA A 4 25.32 45.26 -2.68
N ALA A 5 24.08 44.81 -2.89
CA ALA A 5 23.23 44.29 -1.81
C ALA A 5 22.12 43.37 -2.33
N VAL A 6 22.48 42.42 -3.21
CA VAL A 6 21.62 41.28 -3.55
C VAL A 6 22.53 40.08 -3.71
N ARG A 7 22.64 39.28 -2.64
CA ARG A 7 23.12 37.88 -2.57
C ARG A 7 23.61 37.64 -1.14
N LEU A 8 22.80 36.98 -0.30
CA LEU A 8 23.22 36.14 0.83
C LEU A 8 22.00 35.74 1.68
N ILE A 9 21.10 34.90 1.14
CA ILE A 9 20.37 33.87 1.92
C ILE A 9 20.11 32.69 0.96
N SER A 10 21.14 31.91 0.71
CA SER A 10 21.05 30.57 0.14
C SER A 10 22.30 29.85 0.64
N VAL A 11 22.16 28.58 1.04
CA VAL A 11 23.16 27.74 1.72
C VAL A 11 23.14 27.86 3.25
N ALA A 12 22.12 27.26 3.87
CA ALA A 12 22.18 26.83 5.28
C ALA A 12 21.23 25.66 5.58
N VAL A 13 21.13 24.65 4.69
CA VAL A 13 20.64 23.30 5.03
C VAL A 13 21.34 22.28 4.13
N ALA A 14 22.67 22.14 4.29
CA ALA A 14 23.45 21.09 3.61
C ALA A 14 24.71 20.69 4.41
N ALA A 15 24.78 20.99 5.70
CA ALA A 15 25.97 20.73 6.51
C ALA A 15 25.58 20.27 7.92
N ALA A 16 25.03 19.07 8.02
CA ALA A 16 24.96 18.31 9.27
C ALA A 16 24.84 16.79 8.98
N ALA A 17 25.75 16.27 8.16
CA ALA A 17 25.95 14.82 8.02
C ALA A 17 27.32 14.49 7.38
N MET A 18 28.42 15.09 7.85
CA MET A 18 29.75 14.57 7.59
C MET A 18 30.67 14.78 8.80
N ALA A 19 31.42 13.73 9.09
CA ALA A 19 32.51 13.59 10.07
C ALA A 19 32.14 13.25 11.53
N ALA A 20 32.01 11.95 11.80
CA ALA A 20 32.88 11.27 12.77
C ALA A 20 32.78 9.74 12.54
N THR A 21 33.72 9.17 11.79
CA THR A 21 33.93 7.72 11.71
C THR A 21 34.81 7.28 12.87
N PRO A 22 34.36 6.40 13.79
CA PRO A 22 35.28 5.60 14.58
C PRO A 22 35.84 4.50 13.67
N ALA A 23 37.16 4.41 13.58
CA ALA A 23 37.83 3.27 12.98
C ALA A 23 37.53 2.02 13.82
N ALA A 24 36.53 1.24 13.42
CA ALA A 24 36.29 -0.09 13.94
C ALA A 24 37.25 -1.06 13.24
N THR A 25 38.20 -1.62 14.00
CA THR A 25 39.00 -2.76 13.58
C THR A 25 38.07 -3.90 13.15
N ALA A 26 38.08 -4.23 11.86
CA ALA A 26 37.35 -5.35 11.29
C ALA A 26 37.89 -6.67 11.87
N VAL A 27 37.15 -7.26 12.81
CA VAL A 27 37.25 -8.70 13.06
C VAL A 27 36.58 -9.36 11.86
N ALA A 28 37.35 -10.11 11.08
CA ALA A 28 36.82 -10.92 9.98
C ALA A 28 35.84 -11.96 10.54
N ALA A 29 34.55 -11.61 10.56
CA ALA A 29 33.50 -12.61 10.69
C ALA A 29 33.48 -13.41 9.38
N THR A 30 33.76 -14.70 9.47
CA THR A 30 33.51 -15.64 8.39
C THR A 30 32.05 -15.46 7.94
N PRO A 31 31.78 -15.30 6.63
CA PRO A 31 30.41 -15.23 6.16
C PRO A 31 29.77 -16.58 6.50
N ALA A 32 28.86 -16.57 7.47
CA ALA A 32 27.90 -17.65 7.59
C ALA A 32 27.20 -17.70 6.22
N ALA A 33 27.45 -18.78 5.47
CA ALA A 33 26.77 -19.02 4.22
C ALA A 33 25.29 -18.82 4.47
N ALA A 34 24.69 -17.83 3.80
CA ALA A 34 23.25 -17.70 3.72
C ALA A 34 22.78 -19.01 3.09
N THR A 35 22.39 -19.97 3.94
CA THR A 35 21.64 -21.13 3.50
C THR A 35 20.45 -20.55 2.76
N ALA A 36 20.33 -20.87 1.47
CA ALA A 36 19.08 -20.67 0.74
C ALA A 36 17.98 -21.25 1.64
N SER A 37 17.22 -20.36 2.27
CA SER A 37 16.21 -20.73 3.25
C SER A 37 15.32 -21.76 2.57
N ALA A 38 15.21 -22.97 3.16
CA ALA A 38 14.21 -23.91 2.71
C ALA A 38 12.88 -23.15 2.73
N SER A 39 12.14 -23.15 1.61
CA SER A 39 10.89 -22.40 1.49
C SER A 39 9.99 -22.72 2.69
N ASP A 40 9.69 -21.72 3.52
CA ASP A 40 8.91 -21.93 4.73
C ASP A 40 7.51 -22.48 4.36
N PRO A 41 7.19 -23.74 4.72
CA PRO A 41 5.95 -24.38 4.30
C PRO A 41 4.71 -23.75 4.92
N PHE A 42 4.86 -22.82 5.89
CA PHE A 42 3.75 -22.06 6.45
C PHE A 42 3.04 -21.21 5.39
N TYR A 43 3.78 -20.67 4.42
CA TYR A 43 3.27 -19.76 3.38
C TYR A 43 2.59 -20.47 2.21
N ALA A 44 2.57 -21.80 2.21
CA ALA A 44 1.90 -22.61 1.20
C ALA A 44 0.72 -23.35 1.82
N TYR A 45 -0.44 -23.32 1.16
CA TYR A 45 -1.51 -24.25 1.49
C TYR A 45 -1.18 -25.63 0.89
N THR A 46 -1.13 -26.64 1.75
CA THR A 46 -0.74 -28.02 1.41
C THR A 46 -1.79 -29.04 1.83
N GLY A 47 -3.03 -28.60 2.09
CA GLY A 47 -4.14 -29.48 2.44
C GLY A 47 -4.69 -30.22 1.22
N SER A 48 -5.40 -31.33 1.46
CA SER A 48 -5.98 -32.17 0.41
C SER A 48 -7.26 -31.59 -0.20
N GLU A 49 -8.03 -30.84 0.59
CA GLU A 49 -9.27 -30.20 0.13
C GLU A 49 -8.97 -28.94 -0.70
N PRO A 50 -9.68 -28.68 -1.80
CA PRO A 50 -9.48 -27.46 -2.59
C PRO A 50 -9.87 -26.21 -1.79
N LEU A 51 -9.17 -25.08 -1.98
CA LEU A 51 -9.46 -23.83 -1.27
C LEU A 51 -10.91 -23.33 -1.45
N SER A 52 -11.58 -23.75 -2.52
CA SER A 52 -13.00 -23.45 -2.78
C SER A 52 -13.96 -24.06 -1.76
N SER A 53 -13.57 -25.11 -1.04
CA SER A 53 -14.41 -25.75 -0.02
C SER A 53 -14.44 -24.99 1.32
N PHE A 54 -13.51 -24.05 1.52
CA PHE A 54 -13.46 -23.21 2.72
C PHE A 54 -14.08 -21.84 2.48
N ALA A 55 -14.80 -21.32 3.48
CA ALA A 55 -15.31 -19.96 3.46
C ALA A 55 -14.17 -18.92 3.58
N PRO A 56 -14.31 -17.72 3.00
CA PRO A 56 -13.39 -16.60 3.22
C PRO A 56 -13.10 -16.35 4.72
N GLY A 57 -11.82 -16.11 5.04
CA GLY A 57 -11.32 -15.94 6.41
C GLY A 57 -11.27 -17.23 7.24
N THR A 58 -11.38 -18.41 6.64
CA THR A 58 -11.10 -19.69 7.34
C THR A 58 -9.61 -19.80 7.62
N VAL A 59 -9.24 -20.11 8.86
CA VAL A 59 -7.85 -20.34 9.27
C VAL A 59 -7.41 -21.73 8.81
N LEU A 60 -6.30 -21.80 8.06
CA LEU A 60 -5.75 -23.00 7.45
C LEU A 60 -4.51 -23.51 8.20
N LYS A 61 -3.67 -22.58 8.69
CA LYS A 61 -2.52 -22.86 9.56
C LYS A 61 -2.37 -21.74 10.58
N THR A 62 -1.87 -22.08 11.76
CA THR A 62 -1.57 -21.13 12.83
C THR A 62 -0.16 -21.39 13.34
N ARG A 63 0.60 -20.33 13.62
CA ARG A 63 1.84 -20.40 14.41
C ARG A 63 2.00 -19.17 15.28
N THR A 64 2.73 -19.32 16.37
CA THR A 64 3.14 -18.20 17.23
C THR A 64 4.65 -18.04 17.17
N LEU A 65 5.11 -16.80 17.05
CA LEU A 65 6.53 -16.44 16.99
C LEU A 65 6.80 -15.11 17.72
N GLN A 66 8.07 -14.78 17.88
CA GLN A 66 8.48 -13.45 18.35
C GLN A 66 8.46 -12.48 17.19
N TYR A 67 7.95 -11.27 17.38
CA TYR A 67 8.03 -10.22 16.36
C TYR A 67 9.50 -9.82 16.19
N HIS A 68 10.01 -9.82 14.95
CA HIS A 68 11.37 -9.38 14.65
C HIS A 68 11.39 -7.98 14.03
N VAL A 69 12.45 -7.24 14.32
CA VAL A 69 12.81 -5.99 13.62
C VAL A 69 14.23 -6.18 13.07
N ILE A 70 14.37 -6.15 11.75
CA ILE A 70 15.64 -6.35 11.02
C ILE A 70 16.29 -7.67 11.45
N GLY A 71 15.50 -8.75 11.51
CA GLY A 71 15.94 -10.07 11.96
C GLY A 71 16.22 -10.21 13.46
N ILE A 72 16.08 -9.15 14.26
CA ILE A 72 16.32 -9.17 15.70
C ILE A 72 14.98 -9.42 16.43
N PRO A 73 14.85 -10.50 17.22
CA PRO A 73 13.63 -10.78 17.95
C PRO A 73 13.36 -9.72 19.01
N THR A 74 12.09 -9.37 19.17
CA THR A 74 11.58 -8.49 20.23
C THR A 74 10.74 -9.29 21.24
N PRO A 75 10.45 -8.75 22.44
CA PRO A 75 9.58 -9.42 23.41
C PRO A 75 8.12 -9.56 22.97
N LEU A 76 7.71 -8.91 21.87
CA LEU A 76 6.33 -8.95 21.39
C LEU A 76 6.03 -10.31 20.76
N LYS A 77 4.88 -10.89 21.13
CA LYS A 77 4.36 -12.11 20.50
C LYS A 77 3.52 -11.75 19.28
N ALA A 78 3.74 -12.50 18.21
CA ALA A 78 2.98 -12.41 16.98
C ALA A 78 2.38 -13.77 16.63
N VAL A 79 1.09 -13.78 16.28
CA VAL A 79 0.37 -14.96 15.81
C VAL A 79 0.20 -14.83 14.30
N GLN A 80 0.78 -15.76 13.55
CA GLN A 80 0.57 -15.83 12.11
C GLN A 80 -0.52 -16.82 11.78
N LEU A 81 -1.36 -16.42 10.84
CA LEU A 81 -2.45 -17.24 10.32
C LEU A 81 -2.28 -17.32 8.80
N LEU A 82 -2.16 -18.54 8.27
CA LEU A 82 -2.49 -18.79 6.86
C LEU A 82 -4.00 -18.92 6.80
N TYR A 83 -4.66 -18.15 5.94
CA TYR A 83 -6.12 -18.12 5.84
C TYR A 83 -6.59 -18.15 4.38
N ARG A 84 -7.80 -18.68 4.16
CA ARG A 84 -8.45 -18.66 2.85
C ARG A 84 -8.97 -17.26 2.56
N THR A 85 -8.72 -16.76 1.36
CA THR A 85 -9.25 -15.49 0.83
C THR A 85 -9.64 -15.59 -0.66
N THR A 86 -9.75 -14.46 -1.35
CA THR A 86 -10.20 -14.35 -2.74
C THR A 86 -9.31 -13.37 -3.49
N ASP A 87 -8.80 -13.76 -4.66
CA ASP A 87 -7.95 -12.88 -5.48
C ASP A 87 -8.77 -11.82 -6.26
N ALA A 88 -8.09 -10.94 -7.02
CA ALA A 88 -8.74 -9.86 -7.78
C ALA A 88 -9.73 -10.35 -8.86
N GLN A 89 -9.67 -11.63 -9.24
CA GLN A 89 -10.56 -12.25 -10.22
C GLN A 89 -11.70 -13.06 -9.59
N GLY A 90 -11.81 -13.06 -8.25
CA GLY A 90 -12.83 -13.81 -7.54
C GLY A 90 -12.47 -15.28 -7.30
N ARG A 91 -11.24 -15.70 -7.58
CA ARG A 91 -10.81 -17.10 -7.41
C ARG A 91 -10.38 -17.35 -5.96
N PRO A 92 -10.63 -18.55 -5.40
CA PRO A 92 -10.14 -18.90 -4.07
C PRO A 92 -8.62 -18.86 -3.99
N ALA A 93 -8.08 -18.18 -2.98
CA ALA A 93 -6.65 -18.06 -2.70
C ALA A 93 -6.36 -18.31 -1.22
N ALA A 94 -5.10 -18.47 -0.86
CA ALA A 94 -4.63 -18.46 0.52
C ALA A 94 -3.70 -17.27 0.72
N ASN A 95 -3.67 -16.71 1.93
CA ASN A 95 -2.78 -15.61 2.27
C ASN A 95 -2.36 -15.66 3.74
N VAL A 96 -1.36 -14.87 4.12
CA VAL A 96 -0.86 -14.78 5.50
C VAL A 96 -1.21 -13.44 6.13
N THR A 97 -1.58 -13.47 7.40
CA THR A 97 -1.69 -12.28 8.25
C THR A 97 -0.96 -12.52 9.55
N THR A 98 -0.42 -11.44 10.11
CA THR A 98 0.18 -11.44 11.43
C THR A 98 -0.67 -10.63 12.41
N VAL A 99 -1.02 -11.21 13.55
CA VAL A 99 -1.66 -10.51 14.66
C VAL A 99 -0.64 -10.23 15.74
N VAL A 100 -0.41 -8.96 16.04
CA VAL A 100 0.48 -8.52 17.12
C VAL A 100 -0.37 -8.04 18.28
N ARG A 101 -0.23 -8.70 19.42
CA ARG A 101 -1.02 -8.34 20.61
C ARG A 101 -0.41 -7.14 21.31
N SER A 102 -1.27 -6.22 21.73
CA SER A 102 -0.87 -5.16 22.64
C SER A 102 -0.40 -5.74 23.97
N LEU A 103 0.60 -5.11 24.59
CA LEU A 103 1.07 -5.44 25.94
C LEU A 103 -0.02 -5.24 27.02
N THR A 104 -1.00 -4.37 26.77
CA THR A 104 -2.11 -4.12 27.71
C THR A 104 -3.23 -5.16 27.62
N GLY A 105 -3.27 -5.97 26.54
CA GLY A 105 -4.21 -7.08 26.39
C GLY A 105 -5.67 -6.73 26.09
N ASP A 106 -5.99 -5.49 25.70
CA ASP A 106 -7.36 -5.07 25.36
C ASP A 106 -7.82 -5.65 24.01
N SER A 107 -8.55 -6.77 24.05
CA SER A 107 -9.11 -7.44 22.86
C SER A 107 -10.37 -6.77 22.30
N SER A 108 -10.91 -5.73 22.92
CA SER A 108 -12.13 -5.05 22.42
C SER A 108 -11.86 -4.20 21.17
N LYS A 109 -10.59 -3.83 20.94
CA LYS A 109 -10.17 -2.97 19.84
C LYS A 109 -8.92 -3.51 19.14
N ALA A 110 -8.87 -3.35 17.83
CA ALA A 110 -7.71 -3.68 17.02
C ALA A 110 -7.61 -2.72 15.82
N VAL A 111 -6.40 -2.48 15.34
CA VAL A 111 -6.17 -1.75 14.11
C VAL A 111 -5.69 -2.72 13.06
N SER A 112 -6.35 -2.72 11.90
CA SER A 112 -5.81 -3.38 10.72
C SER A 112 -4.87 -2.40 10.02
N TYR A 113 -3.58 -2.70 10.07
CA TYR A 113 -2.54 -1.87 9.45
C TYR A 113 -2.18 -2.46 8.09
N GLN A 114 -2.33 -1.68 7.05
CA GLN A 114 -1.99 -2.05 5.69
C GLN A 114 -0.59 -1.53 5.35
N SER A 115 0.32 -2.47 5.10
CA SER A 115 1.70 -2.17 4.77
C SER A 115 1.85 -1.57 3.36
N PHE A 116 2.78 -0.64 3.20
CA PHE A 116 3.27 -0.12 1.91
C PHE A 116 4.56 -0.83 1.44
N TYR A 117 4.70 -2.12 1.71
CA TYR A 117 5.91 -2.87 1.33
C TYR A 117 6.18 -2.90 -0.18
N ASP A 118 5.15 -2.64 -1.00
CA ASP A 118 5.21 -2.33 -2.43
C ASP A 118 6.22 -3.22 -3.17
N SER A 119 5.89 -4.50 -3.34
CA SER A 119 6.82 -5.48 -3.91
C SER A 119 6.19 -6.44 -4.92
N LEU A 120 7.02 -7.01 -5.79
CA LEU A 120 6.66 -8.11 -6.70
C LEU A 120 7.23 -9.45 -6.24
N ASN A 121 7.74 -9.49 -5.00
CA ASN A 121 8.36 -10.66 -4.40
C ASN A 121 7.66 -11.02 -3.07
N PRO A 122 7.03 -12.20 -2.97
CA PRO A 122 6.39 -12.67 -1.74
C PRO A 122 7.32 -12.77 -0.53
N GLU A 123 8.64 -12.88 -0.73
CA GLU A 123 9.61 -12.93 0.36
C GLU A 123 9.80 -11.56 1.05
N ASP A 124 9.31 -10.47 0.44
CA ASP A 124 9.34 -9.13 1.04
C ASP A 124 8.09 -8.83 1.90
N SER A 125 7.19 -9.80 2.07
CA SER A 125 5.91 -9.56 2.72
C SER A 125 6.06 -9.19 4.21
N PRO A 126 5.12 -8.42 4.78
CA PRO A 126 5.17 -8.02 6.18
C PRO A 126 5.29 -9.20 7.13
N SER A 127 4.54 -10.28 6.89
CA SER A 127 4.59 -11.46 7.74
C SER A 127 5.97 -12.15 7.71
N ARG A 128 6.68 -12.15 6.57
CA ARG A 128 8.06 -12.67 6.46
C ARG A 128 9.04 -11.82 7.28
N ALA A 129 8.99 -10.50 7.12
CA ALA A 129 9.81 -9.59 7.90
C ALA A 129 9.57 -9.75 9.41
N ILE A 130 8.31 -9.88 9.84
CA ILE A 130 7.96 -10.10 11.25
C ILE A 130 8.45 -11.47 11.76
N ALA A 131 8.48 -12.48 10.90
CA ALA A 131 9.02 -13.82 11.22
C ALA A 131 10.56 -13.85 11.35
N GLY A 132 11.25 -12.80 10.91
CA GLY A 132 12.70 -12.66 11.03
C GLY A 132 13.46 -12.76 9.70
N ASP A 133 12.76 -12.91 8.57
CA ASP A 133 13.39 -12.93 7.26
C ASP A 133 13.97 -11.55 6.94
N VAL A 134 15.18 -11.53 6.37
CA VAL A 134 15.89 -10.31 5.98
C VAL A 134 16.10 -10.34 4.46
N THR A 135 15.38 -9.46 3.77
CA THR A 135 15.54 -9.20 2.34
C THR A 135 15.69 -7.70 2.12
N LEU A 136 16.12 -7.30 0.91
CA LEU A 136 16.22 -5.88 0.58
C LEU A 136 14.84 -5.21 0.66
N GLY A 137 13.79 -5.80 0.05
CA GLY A 137 12.43 -5.24 0.08
C GLY A 137 11.79 -5.32 1.46
N GLY A 138 12.09 -6.37 2.23
CA GLY A 138 11.66 -6.55 3.62
C GLY A 138 12.17 -5.45 4.57
N ALA A 139 13.10 -4.58 4.14
CA ALA A 139 13.47 -3.38 4.89
C ALA A 139 12.29 -2.40 5.06
N ILE A 140 11.31 -2.40 4.15
CA ILE A 140 10.14 -1.50 4.24
C ILE A 140 9.26 -1.85 5.46
N PRO A 141 8.76 -3.10 5.64
CA PRO A 141 8.07 -3.49 6.87
C PRO A 141 8.84 -3.20 8.17
N ASN A 142 10.18 -3.22 8.12
CA ASN A 142 11.01 -2.86 9.27
C ASN A 142 10.99 -1.36 9.59
N VAL A 143 10.93 -0.48 8.58
CA VAL A 143 10.69 0.95 8.79
C VAL A 143 9.28 1.20 9.31
N GLU A 144 8.29 0.44 8.82
CA GLU A 144 6.90 0.51 9.27
C GLU A 144 6.72 0.18 10.76
N ALA A 145 7.64 -0.58 11.35
CA ALA A 145 7.69 -0.80 12.80
C ALA A 145 7.62 0.52 13.60
N LEU A 146 8.18 1.61 13.08
CA LEU A 146 8.15 2.95 13.69
C LEU A 146 6.76 3.59 13.64
N PHE A 147 5.96 3.29 12.61
CA PHE A 147 4.59 3.81 12.45
C PHE A 147 3.57 3.00 13.25
N ILE A 148 3.80 1.70 13.43
CA ILE A 148 2.91 0.83 14.18
C ILE A 148 3.17 0.84 15.69
N ALA A 149 4.39 1.18 16.13
CA ALA A 149 4.74 1.20 17.55
C ALA A 149 3.83 2.11 18.40
N PRO A 150 3.46 3.34 17.97
CA PRO A 150 2.49 4.16 18.70
C PRO A 150 1.12 3.50 18.90
N LEU A 151 0.63 2.71 17.93
CA LEU A 151 -0.63 1.99 18.06
C LEU A 151 -0.56 0.91 19.15
N LEU A 152 0.52 0.12 19.15
CA LEU A 152 0.76 -0.90 20.18
C LEU A 152 0.90 -0.27 21.57
N LEU A 153 1.61 0.86 21.69
CA LEU A 153 1.78 1.61 22.94
C LEU A 153 0.46 2.20 23.46
N GLN A 154 -0.47 2.56 22.57
CA GLN A 154 -1.83 3.01 22.92
C GLN A 154 -2.80 1.86 23.26
N GLY A 155 -2.31 0.62 23.21
CA GLY A 155 -3.05 -0.53 23.64
C GLY A 155 -3.81 -1.26 22.52
N TYR A 156 -3.63 -0.89 21.25
CA TYR A 156 -4.29 -1.57 20.14
C TYR A 156 -3.58 -2.86 19.78
N ASN A 157 -4.34 -3.93 19.57
CA ASN A 157 -3.82 -5.09 18.82
C ASN A 157 -3.73 -4.72 17.35
N LEU A 158 -2.80 -5.32 16.62
CA LEU A 158 -2.62 -5.07 15.19
C LEU A 158 -2.94 -6.32 14.38
N VAL A 159 -3.63 -6.15 13.26
CA VAL A 159 -3.79 -7.16 12.22
C VAL A 159 -3.09 -6.66 10.95
N ILE A 160 -1.99 -7.32 10.59
CA ILE A 160 -1.09 -6.92 9.50
C ILE A 160 -1.14 -8.02 8.43
N PRO A 161 -2.03 -7.90 7.43
CA PRO A 161 -2.08 -8.83 6.30
C PRO A 161 -0.96 -8.57 5.31
N ASP A 162 -0.54 -9.63 4.61
CA ASP A 162 0.25 -9.51 3.38
C ASP A 162 -0.68 -9.03 2.27
N THR A 163 -0.94 -7.72 2.21
CA THR A 163 -2.03 -7.11 1.43
C THR A 163 -2.03 -7.49 -0.04
N GLU A 164 -0.87 -7.67 -0.66
CA GLU A 164 -0.76 -7.96 -2.09
C GLU A 164 -0.91 -9.45 -2.44
N GLY A 165 -1.19 -10.29 -1.45
CA GLY A 165 -1.46 -11.71 -1.61
C GLY A 165 -0.20 -12.56 -1.79
N GLN A 166 -0.42 -13.87 -1.96
CA GLN A 166 0.65 -14.88 -1.96
C GLN A 166 1.69 -14.70 -3.07
N GLN A 167 1.36 -13.97 -4.14
CA GLN A 167 2.25 -13.71 -5.28
C GLN A 167 2.82 -12.28 -5.30
N ALA A 168 2.51 -11.47 -4.27
CA ALA A 168 2.86 -10.06 -4.23
C ALA A 168 2.41 -9.32 -5.51
N ASN A 169 1.11 -9.34 -5.78
CA ASN A 169 0.51 -8.73 -6.97
C ASN A 169 0.36 -7.21 -6.76
N PHE A 170 1.48 -6.49 -6.83
CA PHE A 170 1.49 -5.05 -6.58
C PHE A 170 0.48 -4.27 -7.43
N ALA A 171 -0.15 -3.26 -6.81
CA ALA A 171 -1.18 -2.36 -7.36
C ALA A 171 -2.53 -3.00 -7.74
N ALA A 172 -2.81 -4.25 -7.34
CA ALA A 172 -4.09 -4.92 -7.57
C ALA A 172 -5.10 -4.69 -6.42
N GLY A 173 -5.68 -3.49 -6.36
CA GLY A 173 -6.51 -3.04 -5.24
C GLY A 173 -7.64 -3.97 -4.77
N PRO A 174 -8.49 -4.57 -5.64
CA PRO A 174 -9.52 -5.50 -5.21
C PRO A 174 -9.00 -6.70 -4.41
N GLU A 175 -7.85 -7.25 -4.80
CA GLU A 175 -7.16 -8.33 -4.06
C GLU A 175 -6.69 -7.84 -2.69
N TYR A 176 -6.21 -6.59 -2.59
CA TYR A 176 -5.80 -6.02 -1.31
C TYR A 176 -6.98 -5.89 -0.34
N GLY A 177 -8.14 -5.48 -0.86
CA GLY A 177 -9.36 -5.32 -0.07
C GLY A 177 -9.87 -6.64 0.49
N THR A 178 -9.99 -7.68 -0.33
CA THR A 178 -10.41 -9.03 0.12
C THR A 178 -9.41 -9.64 1.09
N ASN A 179 -8.11 -9.53 0.81
CA ASN A 179 -7.04 -9.98 1.71
C ASN A 179 -7.17 -9.31 3.09
N THR A 180 -7.42 -8.00 3.13
CA THR A 180 -7.58 -7.25 4.38
C THR A 180 -8.86 -7.64 5.16
N LEU A 181 -9.99 -7.77 4.48
CA LEU A 181 -11.25 -8.11 5.16
C LEU A 181 -11.25 -9.54 5.70
N ASP A 182 -10.70 -10.48 4.93
CA ASP A 182 -10.61 -11.87 5.36
C ASP A 182 -9.53 -12.11 6.41
N SER A 183 -8.49 -11.27 6.49
CA SER A 183 -7.53 -11.32 7.59
C SER A 183 -8.18 -10.94 8.92
N ILE A 184 -9.09 -9.95 8.92
CA ILE A 184 -9.89 -9.60 10.09
C ILE A 184 -10.80 -10.78 10.49
N ARG A 185 -11.46 -11.42 9.52
CA ARG A 185 -12.27 -12.64 9.79
C ARG A 185 -11.42 -13.74 10.40
N ALA A 186 -10.26 -14.06 9.81
CA ALA A 186 -9.34 -15.08 10.30
C ALA A 186 -8.84 -14.77 11.70
N ALA A 187 -8.43 -13.52 11.94
CA ALA A 187 -7.97 -13.05 13.24
C ALA A 187 -9.02 -13.25 14.34
N THR A 188 -10.30 -12.97 14.05
CA THR A 188 -11.40 -13.16 15.01
C THR A 188 -11.89 -14.59 15.20
N LYS A 189 -11.40 -15.54 14.39
CA LYS A 189 -11.74 -16.97 14.48
C LYS A 189 -10.65 -17.80 15.15
N ALA A 190 -9.41 -17.30 15.21
CA ALA A 190 -8.29 -17.97 15.89
C ALA A 190 -8.21 -17.54 17.36
N ALA A 191 -8.36 -18.48 18.29
CA ALA A 191 -8.35 -18.17 19.73
C ALA A 191 -7.01 -17.59 20.21
N GLU A 192 -5.90 -17.98 19.57
CA GLU A 192 -4.54 -17.56 19.88
C GLU A 192 -4.32 -16.05 19.71
N THR A 193 -5.10 -15.40 18.85
CA THR A 193 -5.02 -13.95 18.62
C THR A 193 -5.62 -13.16 19.79
N GLY A 194 -6.52 -13.78 20.56
CA GLY A 194 -7.35 -13.13 21.57
C GLY A 194 -8.43 -12.19 21.00
N LEU A 195 -8.53 -12.02 19.68
CA LEU A 195 -9.59 -11.23 19.04
C LEU A 195 -10.83 -12.09 18.80
N ASN A 196 -12.00 -11.47 18.74
CA ASN A 196 -13.26 -12.20 18.59
C ASN A 196 -14.32 -11.37 17.84
N SER A 197 -15.54 -11.88 17.77
CA SER A 197 -16.66 -11.28 17.03
C SER A 197 -17.15 -9.94 17.60
N THR A 198 -16.73 -9.52 18.80
CA THR A 198 -17.05 -8.20 19.39
C THR A 198 -15.92 -7.19 19.26
N THR A 199 -14.73 -7.62 18.81
CA THR A 199 -13.60 -6.71 18.56
C THR A 199 -13.98 -5.70 17.47
N SER A 200 -13.82 -4.41 17.78
CA SER A 200 -13.97 -3.31 16.84
C SER A 200 -12.64 -3.02 16.13
N PHE A 201 -12.72 -2.60 14.87
CA PHE A 201 -11.56 -2.44 13.99
C PHE A 201 -11.49 -1.04 13.38
N GLY A 202 -10.29 -0.46 13.37
CA GLY A 202 -9.95 0.71 12.55
C GLY A 202 -9.03 0.28 11.43
N LEU A 203 -9.22 0.82 10.21
CA LEU A 203 -8.32 0.56 9.09
C LEU A 203 -7.34 1.71 8.94
N ILE A 204 -6.05 1.43 8.71
CA ILE A 204 -5.04 2.46 8.47
C ILE A 204 -3.98 2.03 7.46
N GLY A 205 -3.64 2.93 6.53
CA GLY A 205 -2.60 2.68 5.54
C GLY A 205 -2.20 3.95 4.78
N TYR A 206 -0.97 4.01 4.29
CA TYR A 206 -0.47 5.12 3.47
C TYR A 206 0.16 4.56 2.21
N SER A 207 0.23 5.32 1.11
CA SER A 207 0.82 4.86 -0.16
C SER A 207 0.17 3.55 -0.66
N GLY A 208 0.94 2.49 -0.95
CA GLY A 208 0.39 1.16 -1.27
C GLY A 208 -0.53 0.60 -0.18
N GLY A 209 -0.27 0.93 1.09
CA GLY A 209 -1.16 0.60 2.20
C GLY A 209 -2.54 1.28 2.08
N ALA A 210 -2.60 2.52 1.56
CA ALA A 210 -3.87 3.21 1.34
C ALA A 210 -4.72 2.53 0.25
N ILE A 211 -4.09 1.87 -0.73
CA ILE A 211 -4.81 1.05 -1.72
C ILE A 211 -5.61 -0.03 -0.99
N ALA A 212 -4.96 -0.76 -0.09
CA ALA A 212 -5.59 -1.83 0.67
C ALA A 212 -6.65 -1.29 1.63
N THR A 213 -6.37 -0.18 2.32
CA THR A 213 -7.31 0.46 3.25
C THR A 213 -8.58 0.90 2.55
N ASN A 214 -8.47 1.59 1.40
CA ASN A 214 -9.63 2.07 0.66
C ASN A 214 -10.45 0.92 0.05
N TRP A 215 -9.80 -0.02 -0.63
CA TRP A 215 -10.49 -1.16 -1.23
C TRP A 215 -11.16 -2.04 -0.18
N ALA A 216 -10.55 -2.21 0.99
CA ALA A 216 -11.20 -2.89 2.12
C ALA A 216 -12.45 -2.11 2.59
N ALA A 217 -12.35 -0.80 2.80
CA ALA A 217 -13.47 0.03 3.23
C ALA A 217 -14.63 0.04 2.21
N THR A 218 -14.28 0.06 0.92
CA THR A 218 -15.22 0.06 -0.21
C THR A 218 -15.91 -1.30 -0.38
N LEU A 219 -15.18 -2.41 -0.22
CA LEU A 219 -15.73 -3.76 -0.36
C LEU A 219 -16.45 -4.24 0.92
N ALA A 220 -16.14 -3.69 2.09
CA ALA A 220 -16.67 -4.17 3.37
C ALA A 220 -18.21 -4.32 3.37
N PRO A 221 -19.03 -3.37 2.89
CA PRO A 221 -20.48 -3.48 2.99
C PRO A 221 -21.06 -4.69 2.25
N SER A 222 -20.52 -5.01 1.06
CA SER A 222 -21.04 -6.08 0.20
C SER A 222 -20.31 -7.41 0.38
N TYR A 223 -18.98 -7.38 0.53
CA TYR A 223 -18.15 -8.58 0.62
C TYR A 223 -18.04 -9.13 2.05
N ALA A 224 -17.92 -8.24 3.04
CA ALA A 224 -17.74 -8.60 4.44
C ALA A 224 -18.64 -7.80 5.39
N PRO A 225 -19.97 -7.89 5.27
CA PRO A 225 -20.90 -7.15 6.13
C PRO A 225 -20.70 -7.47 7.61
N ASP A 226 -20.24 -8.68 7.93
CA ASP A 226 -19.87 -9.13 9.28
C ASP A 226 -18.64 -8.39 9.84
N VAL A 227 -17.72 -7.95 9.00
CA VAL A 227 -16.57 -7.09 9.33
C VAL A 227 -17.00 -5.63 9.33
N ASN A 228 -17.74 -5.18 8.30
CA ASN A 228 -18.18 -3.79 8.13
C ASN A 228 -18.86 -3.22 9.38
N ARG A 229 -19.76 -3.98 10.00
CA ARG A 229 -20.48 -3.58 11.22
C ARG A 229 -19.59 -3.36 12.44
N ARG A 230 -18.32 -3.77 12.38
CA ARG A 230 -17.31 -3.64 13.43
C ARG A 230 -16.24 -2.61 13.09
N LEU A 231 -16.30 -2.01 11.90
CA LEU A 231 -15.37 -0.96 11.50
C LEU A 231 -15.78 0.36 12.14
N VAL A 232 -14.86 1.00 12.87
CA VAL A 232 -15.06 2.34 13.45
C VAL A 232 -14.76 3.46 12.44
N GLY A 233 -14.09 3.12 11.35
CA GLY A 233 -13.70 4.01 10.26
C GLY A 233 -12.40 3.58 9.59
N TYR A 234 -11.99 4.32 8.57
CA TYR A 234 -10.70 4.16 7.89
C TYR A 234 -9.94 5.47 7.85
N ALA A 235 -8.62 5.39 7.98
CA ALA A 235 -7.72 6.51 7.81
C ALA A 235 -6.67 6.15 6.75
N GLU A 236 -6.59 6.92 5.68
CA GLU A 236 -5.66 6.65 4.59
C GLU A 236 -4.96 7.91 4.07
N GLY A 237 -3.86 7.75 3.37
CA GLY A 237 -3.24 8.87 2.66
C GLY A 237 -2.31 8.48 1.52
N GLY A 238 -2.10 9.41 0.57
CA GLY A 238 -1.35 9.11 -0.64
C GLY A 238 -2.00 7.98 -1.43
N LEU A 239 -3.29 8.13 -1.76
CA LEU A 239 -4.11 7.06 -2.33
C LEU A 239 -3.96 6.97 -3.85
N LEU A 240 -3.77 5.75 -4.36
CA LEU A 240 -3.94 5.41 -5.78
C LEU A 240 -5.44 5.30 -6.10
N VAL A 241 -5.99 6.30 -6.80
CA VAL A 241 -7.42 6.33 -7.17
C VAL A 241 -7.65 5.77 -8.56
N ASP A 242 -6.94 6.32 -9.54
CA ASP A 242 -7.05 5.95 -10.94
C ASP A 242 -5.66 5.54 -11.47
N PRO A 243 -5.41 4.22 -11.62
CA PRO A 243 -4.13 3.73 -12.10
C PRO A 243 -3.72 4.23 -13.49
N ALA A 244 -4.66 4.57 -14.38
CA ALA A 244 -4.34 5.08 -15.70
C ALA A 244 -3.88 6.54 -15.64
N HIS A 245 -4.52 7.36 -14.80
CA HIS A 245 -4.05 8.70 -14.48
C HIS A 245 -2.66 8.67 -13.82
N ASN A 246 -2.47 7.80 -12.83
CA ASN A 246 -1.18 7.65 -12.16
C ASN A 246 -0.07 7.23 -13.13
N LEU A 247 -0.33 6.31 -14.06
CA LEU A 247 0.63 5.92 -15.09
C LEU A 247 1.10 7.12 -15.92
N LYS A 248 0.18 8.02 -16.29
CA LYS A 248 0.48 9.28 -17.00
C LYS A 248 1.21 10.29 -16.10
N TYR A 249 0.92 10.30 -14.80
CA TYR A 249 1.49 11.22 -13.81
C TYR A 249 2.95 10.93 -13.52
N VAL A 250 3.29 9.69 -13.16
CA VAL A 250 4.67 9.28 -12.81
C VAL A 250 5.56 9.01 -14.04
N ASP A 251 4.97 9.04 -15.23
CA ASP A 251 5.68 8.99 -16.51
C ASP A 251 6.82 10.03 -16.49
N GLY A 252 8.05 9.64 -16.81
CA GLY A 252 9.18 10.57 -16.89
C GLY A 252 9.66 11.19 -15.57
N SER A 253 9.09 10.82 -14.42
CA SER A 253 9.60 11.16 -13.10
C SER A 253 11.08 10.76 -12.93
N LEU A 254 11.84 11.58 -12.22
CA LEU A 254 13.26 11.30 -11.95
C LEU A 254 13.45 10.27 -10.83
N ALA A 255 12.53 10.22 -9.85
CA ALA A 255 12.63 9.26 -8.74
C ALA A 255 11.63 8.10 -8.88
N TRP A 256 10.39 8.39 -9.28
CA TRP A 256 9.27 7.46 -9.15
C TRP A 256 8.94 6.64 -10.40
N SER A 257 9.57 6.88 -11.55
CA SER A 257 9.21 6.16 -12.77
C SER A 257 9.48 4.65 -12.73
N GLY A 258 10.27 4.16 -11.77
CA GLY A 258 10.40 2.72 -11.52
C GLY A 258 9.11 2.06 -11.02
N VAL A 259 8.15 2.81 -10.47
CA VAL A 259 6.84 2.28 -10.04
C VAL A 259 6.00 1.85 -11.25
N ILE A 260 6.21 2.45 -12.43
CA ILE A 260 5.48 2.13 -13.67
C ILE A 260 5.60 0.64 -14.01
N PRO A 261 6.80 0.08 -14.26
CA PRO A 261 6.93 -1.34 -14.55
C PRO A 261 6.46 -2.21 -13.37
N MET A 262 6.65 -1.79 -12.12
CA MET A 262 6.18 -2.57 -10.98
C MET A 262 4.66 -2.76 -10.99
N ALA A 263 3.90 -1.67 -11.09
CA ALA A 263 2.45 -1.70 -11.10
C ALA A 263 1.93 -2.48 -12.31
N VAL A 264 2.50 -2.26 -13.49
CA VAL A 264 2.06 -2.96 -14.72
C VAL A 264 2.34 -4.46 -14.62
N ILE A 265 3.48 -4.89 -14.06
CA ILE A 265 3.77 -6.32 -13.82
C ILE A 265 2.79 -6.92 -12.81
N GLY A 266 2.56 -6.27 -11.67
CA GLY A 266 1.69 -6.76 -10.61
C GLY A 266 0.24 -6.90 -11.06
N VAL A 267 -0.28 -5.87 -11.74
CA VAL A 267 -1.62 -5.92 -12.35
C VAL A 267 -1.71 -7.00 -13.43
N SER A 268 -0.69 -7.14 -14.27
CA SER A 268 -0.67 -8.18 -15.30
C SER A 268 -0.72 -9.59 -14.70
N ARG A 269 -0.05 -9.84 -13.56
CA ARG A 269 -0.17 -11.11 -12.83
C ARG A 269 -1.57 -11.31 -12.28
N SER A 270 -2.10 -10.30 -11.62
CA SER A 270 -3.40 -10.37 -10.95
C SER A 270 -4.53 -10.66 -11.95
N TYR A 271 -4.45 -10.14 -13.18
CA TYR A 271 -5.45 -10.33 -14.24
C TYR A 271 -5.05 -11.31 -15.36
N GLY A 272 -3.92 -12.00 -15.25
CA GLY A 272 -3.49 -13.01 -16.23
C GLY A 272 -3.14 -12.45 -17.62
N ILE A 273 -2.60 -11.23 -17.67
CA ILE A 273 -2.26 -10.54 -18.91
C ILE A 273 -0.82 -10.90 -19.33
N ASP A 274 -0.63 -11.32 -20.58
CA ASP A 274 0.70 -11.59 -21.14
C ASP A 274 1.43 -10.29 -21.49
N LEU A 275 1.91 -9.58 -20.46
CA LEU A 275 2.61 -8.31 -20.57
C LEU A 275 3.78 -8.37 -21.57
N LYS A 276 4.52 -9.48 -21.61
CA LYS A 276 5.72 -9.62 -22.44
C LYS A 276 5.43 -9.46 -23.93
N SER A 277 4.23 -9.80 -24.38
CA SER A 277 3.81 -9.64 -25.77
C SER A 277 3.70 -8.18 -26.23
N TYR A 278 3.57 -7.23 -25.30
CA TYR A 278 3.45 -5.79 -25.59
C TYR A 278 4.75 -4.99 -25.40
N LEU A 279 5.80 -5.63 -24.87
CA LEU A 279 7.07 -4.99 -24.54
C LEU A 279 8.08 -5.06 -25.69
N ASN A 280 8.87 -4.01 -25.85
CA ASN A 280 10.06 -4.01 -26.69
C ASN A 280 11.25 -4.65 -25.95
N SER A 281 12.43 -4.71 -26.57
CA SER A 281 13.62 -5.33 -25.98
C SER A 281 14.05 -4.68 -24.65
N TYR A 282 13.96 -3.35 -24.55
CA TYR A 282 14.26 -2.63 -23.30
C TYR A 282 13.21 -2.93 -22.23
N GLY A 283 11.92 -2.89 -22.58
CA GLY A 283 10.83 -3.26 -21.67
C GLY A 283 10.97 -4.69 -21.13
N LEU A 284 11.39 -5.65 -21.97
CA LEU A 284 11.66 -7.02 -21.55
C LEU A 284 12.83 -7.12 -20.56
N SER A 285 13.87 -6.28 -20.70
CA SER A 285 14.95 -6.17 -19.71
C SER A 285 14.41 -5.65 -18.37
N VAL A 286 13.69 -4.53 -18.40
CA VAL A 286 13.07 -3.95 -17.18
C VAL A 286 12.14 -4.95 -16.50
N TYR A 287 11.32 -5.68 -17.27
CA TYR A 287 10.48 -6.75 -16.75
C TYR A 287 11.30 -7.83 -16.05
N LYS A 288 12.41 -8.28 -16.66
CA LYS A 288 13.27 -9.31 -16.08
C LYS A 288 13.89 -8.86 -14.76
N ASP A 289 14.27 -7.58 -14.68
CA ASP A 289 14.91 -6.98 -13.51
C ASP A 289 13.92 -6.77 -12.36
N LEU A 290 12.66 -6.41 -12.66
CA LEU A 290 11.66 -6.05 -11.66
C LEU A 290 10.59 -7.11 -11.37
N GLN A 291 10.51 -8.22 -12.11
CA GLN A 291 9.53 -9.28 -11.83
C GLN A 291 9.69 -9.90 -10.43
N ARG A 292 10.74 -9.62 -9.66
CA ARG A 292 10.81 -9.91 -8.22
C ARG A 292 11.40 -8.73 -7.45
N GLY A 293 11.22 -7.52 -7.98
CA GLY A 293 11.73 -6.30 -7.38
C GLY A 293 10.76 -5.71 -6.36
N SER A 294 11.32 -5.02 -5.39
CA SER A 294 10.60 -4.16 -4.44
C SER A 294 10.69 -2.69 -4.82
N ILE A 295 9.97 -1.83 -4.11
CA ILE A 295 10.05 -0.38 -4.28
C ILE A 295 11.49 0.14 -4.13
N ILE A 296 12.32 -0.50 -3.32
CA ILE A 296 13.74 -0.15 -3.14
C ILE A 296 14.54 -0.43 -4.43
N ASN A 297 14.18 -1.48 -5.19
CA ASN A 297 14.80 -1.77 -6.48
C ASN A 297 14.38 -0.78 -7.58
N ALA A 298 13.23 -0.13 -7.43
CA ALA A 298 12.66 0.74 -8.45
C ALA A 298 12.98 2.22 -8.23
N LEU A 299 12.93 2.68 -6.97
CA LEU A 299 13.07 4.09 -6.62
C LEU A 299 14.45 4.62 -7.02
N GLY A 300 14.48 5.66 -7.85
CA GLY A 300 15.72 6.30 -8.33
C GLY A 300 16.53 5.52 -9.38
N HIS A 301 16.14 4.28 -9.72
CA HIS A 301 16.92 3.42 -10.62
C HIS A 301 16.51 3.52 -12.10
N TYR A 302 15.35 4.11 -12.38
CA TYR A 302 14.82 4.28 -13.75
C TYR A 302 14.43 5.75 -14.05
N PRO A 303 15.35 6.72 -13.88
CA PRO A 303 15.03 8.14 -14.02
C PRO A 303 14.54 8.46 -15.43
N GLY A 304 13.38 9.12 -15.53
CA GLY A 304 12.80 9.51 -16.80
C GLY A 304 12.21 8.34 -17.60
N LEU A 305 12.03 7.16 -17.00
CA LEU A 305 11.36 6.04 -17.65
C LEU A 305 9.90 6.38 -17.95
N THR A 306 9.40 5.89 -19.08
CA THR A 306 8.00 6.09 -19.50
C THR A 306 7.44 4.78 -20.01
N TRP A 307 6.11 4.61 -19.98
CA TRP A 307 5.47 3.44 -20.62
C TRP A 307 5.93 3.28 -22.08
N LYS A 308 5.91 4.38 -22.84
CA LYS A 308 6.28 4.40 -24.27
C LYS A 308 7.71 3.91 -24.53
N LYS A 309 8.64 4.08 -23.58
CA LYS A 309 10.02 3.56 -23.69
C LYS A 309 10.08 2.04 -23.56
N MET A 310 9.14 1.42 -22.84
CA MET A 310 9.10 -0.03 -22.62
C MET A 310 8.22 -0.77 -23.63
N ALA A 311 7.16 -0.12 -24.13
CA ALA A 311 6.21 -0.72 -25.05
C ALA A 311 6.75 -0.83 -26.49
N LYS A 312 6.23 -1.79 -27.27
CA LYS A 312 6.41 -1.77 -28.73
C LYS A 312 5.69 -0.55 -29.34
N PRO A 313 6.13 -0.01 -30.48
CA PRO A 313 5.57 1.22 -31.06
C PRO A 313 4.05 1.20 -31.23
N GLU A 314 3.47 0.10 -31.69
CA GLU A 314 2.03 -0.10 -31.90
C GLU A 314 1.19 -0.07 -30.59
N TYR A 315 1.86 -0.21 -29.44
CA TYR A 315 1.27 -0.17 -28.09
C TYR A 315 1.75 1.03 -27.28
N ALA A 316 2.22 2.10 -27.93
CA ALA A 316 2.71 3.30 -27.26
C ALA A 316 1.67 3.95 -26.34
N ASN A 317 0.37 3.78 -26.64
CA ASN A 317 -0.72 4.12 -25.74
C ASN A 317 -1.23 2.86 -25.03
N PRO A 318 -1.20 2.76 -23.69
CA PRO A 318 -1.66 1.57 -22.98
C PRO A 318 -3.15 1.27 -23.21
N ASN A 319 -3.97 2.28 -23.53
CA ASN A 319 -5.39 2.10 -23.84
C ASN A 319 -5.63 1.41 -25.19
N SER A 320 -4.61 1.22 -26.02
CA SER A 320 -4.72 0.39 -27.24
C SER A 320 -4.65 -1.10 -26.94
N ILE A 321 -4.36 -1.49 -25.69
CA ILE A 321 -4.33 -2.88 -25.23
C ILE A 321 -5.63 -3.17 -24.46
N PRO A 322 -6.61 -3.90 -25.03
CA PRO A 322 -7.93 -4.11 -24.40
C PRO A 322 -7.85 -4.77 -23.02
N ALA A 323 -6.89 -5.68 -22.82
CA ALA A 323 -6.68 -6.33 -21.54
C ALA A 323 -6.23 -5.35 -20.45
N PHE A 324 -5.31 -4.42 -20.76
CA PHE A 324 -4.90 -3.39 -19.80
C PHE A 324 -6.01 -2.39 -19.55
N LEU A 325 -6.71 -1.94 -20.58
CA LEU A 325 -7.84 -1.03 -20.42
C LEU A 325 -8.89 -1.61 -19.47
N THR A 326 -9.25 -2.88 -19.68
CA THR A 326 -10.20 -3.61 -18.82
C THR A 326 -9.69 -3.70 -17.38
N ALA A 327 -8.41 -4.01 -17.17
CA ALA A 327 -7.84 -4.10 -15.83
C ALA A 327 -7.77 -2.73 -15.14
N MET A 328 -7.28 -1.68 -15.81
CA MET A 328 -7.20 -0.32 -15.26
C MET A 328 -8.59 0.20 -14.86
N ASN A 329 -9.61 0.00 -15.70
CA ASN A 329 -10.98 0.42 -15.38
C ASN A 329 -11.57 -0.36 -14.19
N LYS A 330 -11.22 -1.64 -14.00
CA LYS A 330 -11.61 -2.40 -12.80
C LYS A 330 -10.90 -1.91 -11.52
N LEU A 331 -9.69 -1.38 -11.67
CA LEU A 331 -8.89 -0.87 -10.56
C LEU A 331 -9.17 0.61 -10.23
N ASN A 332 -9.94 1.31 -11.05
CA ASN A 332 -10.33 2.69 -10.82
C ASN A 332 -11.38 2.79 -9.70
N LEU A 333 -11.00 3.41 -8.58
CA LEU A 333 -11.89 3.60 -7.42
C LEU A 333 -13.08 4.51 -7.72
N GLY A 334 -13.03 5.35 -8.76
CA GLY A 334 -14.17 6.12 -9.25
C GLY A 334 -15.35 5.25 -9.70
N SER A 335 -15.09 4.01 -10.11
CA SER A 335 -16.14 3.03 -10.45
C SER A 335 -16.51 2.09 -9.30
N ALA A 336 -15.84 2.21 -8.16
CA ALA A 336 -16.08 1.37 -6.99
C ALA A 336 -17.20 1.92 -6.10
N ALA A 337 -17.70 1.09 -5.18
CA ALA A 337 -18.73 1.50 -4.24
C ALA A 337 -18.22 2.56 -3.24
N THR A 338 -19.13 3.22 -2.55
CA THR A 338 -18.77 4.14 -1.45
C THR A 338 -18.62 3.38 -0.14
N PRO A 339 -17.54 3.59 0.64
CA PRO A 339 -17.44 3.07 1.99
C PRO A 339 -18.64 3.49 2.87
N ALA A 340 -19.17 2.54 3.65
CA ALA A 340 -20.30 2.82 4.55
C ALA A 340 -19.88 3.40 5.91
N VAL A 341 -18.58 3.43 6.20
CA VAL A 341 -18.02 3.93 7.46
C VAL A 341 -17.29 5.27 7.25
N PRO A 342 -17.11 6.08 8.32
CA PRO A 342 -16.40 7.35 8.21
C PRO A 342 -14.96 7.18 7.73
N GLY A 343 -14.45 8.19 7.01
CA GLY A 343 -13.12 8.18 6.43
C GLY A 343 -12.29 9.42 6.75
N PHE A 344 -10.98 9.26 6.90
CA PHE A 344 -10.02 10.36 6.86
C PHE A 344 -9.00 10.13 5.74
N ILE A 345 -8.97 11.03 4.77
CA ILE A 345 -8.12 10.96 3.58
C ILE A 345 -7.10 12.11 3.61
N GLY A 346 -5.81 11.76 3.64
CA GLY A 346 -4.70 12.70 3.53
C GLY A 346 -4.05 12.68 2.15
N GLN A 347 -3.63 13.83 1.61
CA GLN A 347 -3.00 13.88 0.30
C GLN A 347 -1.94 14.99 0.21
N GLY A 348 -0.72 14.65 -0.19
CA GLY A 348 0.29 15.65 -0.56
C GLY A 348 0.01 16.28 -1.93
N ASN A 349 0.60 17.44 -2.22
CA ASN A 349 0.51 18.08 -3.54
C ASN A 349 1.84 18.67 -4.03
N GLY A 350 2.93 18.44 -3.28
CA GLY A 350 4.26 19.02 -3.49
C GLY A 350 5.26 18.09 -4.16
N GLY A 351 4.84 17.30 -5.16
CA GLY A 351 5.66 16.22 -5.75
C GLY A 351 6.93 16.60 -6.51
N VAL A 352 7.14 17.88 -6.81
CA VAL A 352 8.34 18.37 -7.52
C VAL A 352 9.62 18.00 -6.78
N LEU A 353 9.58 18.02 -5.44
CA LEU A 353 10.74 17.67 -4.60
C LEU A 353 11.16 16.20 -4.75
N GLU A 354 10.26 15.34 -5.21
CA GLU A 354 10.51 13.93 -5.48
C GLU A 354 10.61 13.64 -6.99
N GLY A 355 10.86 14.67 -7.80
CA GLY A 355 11.21 14.50 -9.21
C GLY A 355 10.04 14.24 -10.16
N THR A 356 8.80 14.43 -9.70
CA THR A 356 7.60 14.40 -10.57
C THR A 356 7.07 15.81 -10.78
N PHE A 357 7.10 16.29 -12.02
CA PHE A 357 6.81 17.68 -12.36
C PHE A 357 5.31 17.97 -12.52
N SER A 358 4.89 19.17 -12.10
CA SER A 358 3.51 19.57 -11.77
C SER A 358 2.58 19.99 -12.93
N ASN A 359 2.87 19.64 -14.19
CA ASN A 359 2.16 20.21 -15.35
C ASN A 359 1.69 19.17 -16.37
N ARG A 360 1.32 17.97 -15.94
CA ARG A 360 0.79 16.91 -16.81
C ARG A 360 -0.61 17.30 -17.33
N PRO A 361 -0.79 17.57 -18.65
CA PRO A 361 -2.08 17.97 -19.19
C PRO A 361 -3.16 16.92 -18.89
N GLY A 362 -4.32 17.36 -18.41
CA GLY A 362 -5.44 16.48 -18.05
C GLY A 362 -5.31 15.74 -16.71
N ILE A 363 -4.15 15.79 -16.04
CA ILE A 363 -3.91 15.11 -14.76
C ILE A 363 -3.67 16.12 -13.63
N GLY A 364 -2.88 17.16 -13.90
CA GLY A 364 -2.55 18.20 -12.92
C GLY A 364 -1.39 17.83 -11.99
N THR A 365 -1.56 18.10 -10.70
CA THR A 365 -0.54 17.98 -9.65
C THR A 365 -0.80 16.78 -8.74
N GLY A 366 0.20 16.46 -7.91
CA GLY A 366 0.13 15.37 -6.96
C GLY A 366 1.29 15.42 -5.97
N ASP A 367 1.38 14.40 -5.13
CA ASP A 367 2.42 14.32 -4.09
C ASP A 367 3.78 13.86 -4.59
N GLY A 368 3.87 13.41 -5.84
CA GLY A 368 5.10 12.84 -6.42
C GLY A 368 4.84 11.47 -7.02
N VAL A 369 3.85 10.76 -6.49
CA VAL A 369 3.43 9.42 -6.91
C VAL A 369 1.95 9.39 -7.24
N MET A 370 1.13 10.00 -6.38
CA MET A 370 -0.32 9.97 -6.41
C MET A 370 -0.91 11.31 -6.83
N VAL A 371 -2.01 11.26 -7.58
CA VAL A 371 -2.63 12.42 -8.21
C VAL A 371 -3.61 13.09 -7.24
N ALA A 372 -3.32 14.31 -6.81
CA ALA A 372 -4.14 15.00 -5.81
C ALA A 372 -5.55 15.32 -6.33
N GLY A 373 -5.68 15.61 -7.63
CA GLY A 373 -6.96 15.83 -8.29
C GLY A 373 -7.88 14.61 -8.24
N ASP A 374 -7.34 13.40 -8.39
CA ASP A 374 -8.15 12.18 -8.37
C ASP A 374 -8.67 11.90 -6.95
N VAL A 375 -7.81 12.09 -5.93
CA VAL A 375 -8.20 11.91 -4.52
C VAL A 375 -9.28 12.90 -4.10
N ARG A 376 -9.20 14.17 -4.53
CA ARG A 376 -10.28 15.15 -4.29
C ARG A 376 -11.60 14.69 -4.90
N SER A 377 -11.57 14.20 -6.15
CA SER A 377 -12.77 13.71 -6.82
C SER A 377 -13.38 12.49 -6.14
N LEU A 378 -12.55 11.54 -5.72
CA LEU A 378 -13.04 10.36 -5.00
C LEU A 378 -13.67 10.73 -3.66
N ALA A 379 -13.03 11.59 -2.89
CA ALA A 379 -13.57 12.07 -1.62
C ALA A 379 -14.91 12.81 -1.81
N ARG A 380 -15.03 13.62 -2.86
CA ARG A 380 -16.30 14.27 -3.24
C ARG A 380 -17.36 13.29 -3.69
N GLN A 381 -16.99 12.27 -4.46
CA GLN A 381 -17.89 11.19 -4.87
C GLN A 381 -18.46 10.49 -3.64
N TYR A 382 -17.62 10.06 -2.69
CA TYR A 382 -18.08 9.44 -1.46
C TYR A 382 -19.05 10.32 -0.67
N CYS A 383 -18.77 11.62 -0.56
CA CYS A 383 -19.69 12.59 0.04
C CYS A 383 -21.05 12.65 -0.66
N ALA A 384 -21.08 12.52 -1.99
CA ALA A 384 -22.28 12.62 -2.80
C ALA A 384 -23.10 11.32 -2.83
N THR A 385 -22.46 10.15 -2.72
CA THR A 385 -23.09 8.86 -3.00
C THR A 385 -23.32 7.96 -1.78
N GLY A 386 -22.92 8.37 -0.57
CA GLY A 386 -23.37 7.66 0.64
C GLY A 386 -22.60 7.91 1.94
N SER A 387 -21.36 8.40 1.89
CA SER A 387 -20.58 8.67 3.11
C SER A 387 -20.78 10.11 3.56
N SER A 388 -21.51 10.31 4.65
CA SER A 388 -21.75 11.65 5.22
C SER A 388 -20.55 12.21 5.99
N ALA A 389 -19.53 11.39 6.27
CA ALA A 389 -18.40 11.73 7.13
C ALA A 389 -17.06 11.40 6.48
N VAL A 390 -16.62 12.29 5.58
CA VAL A 390 -15.29 12.25 4.96
C VAL A 390 -14.49 13.46 5.43
N LYS A 391 -13.45 13.24 6.24
CA LYS A 391 -12.42 14.24 6.52
C LYS A 391 -11.40 14.19 5.38
N TYR A 392 -11.06 15.35 4.82
CA TYR A 392 -10.04 15.48 3.79
C TYR A 392 -8.98 16.50 4.23
N SER A 393 -7.71 16.15 4.09
CA SER A 393 -6.59 17.07 4.35
C SER A 393 -5.60 17.02 3.20
N GLN A 394 -5.48 18.13 2.47
CA GLN A 394 -4.45 18.30 1.44
C GLN A 394 -3.27 19.09 2.01
N TYR A 395 -2.05 18.60 1.79
CA TYR A 395 -0.79 19.21 2.21
C TYR A 395 -0.09 19.80 1.00
N GLU A 396 -0.37 21.07 0.69
CA GLU A 396 0.01 21.70 -0.58
C GLU A 396 1.51 21.66 -0.90
N LEU A 397 2.35 21.82 0.13
CA LEU A 397 3.80 21.93 -0.03
C LEU A 397 4.55 20.64 0.29
N LEU A 398 3.83 19.57 0.65
CA LEU A 398 4.45 18.31 1.04
C LEU A 398 4.39 17.31 -0.11
N SER A 399 5.53 16.68 -0.37
CA SER A 399 5.66 15.55 -1.26
C SER A 399 5.08 14.27 -0.63
N HIS A 400 5.17 13.13 -1.31
CA HIS A 400 4.58 11.88 -0.89
C HIS A 400 5.12 11.44 0.46
N THR A 401 6.44 11.42 0.64
CA THR A 401 7.09 11.09 1.92
C THR A 401 6.86 12.16 2.98
N GLY A 402 6.92 13.44 2.60
CA GLY A 402 6.69 14.55 3.54
C GLY A 402 5.27 14.56 4.12
N ALA A 403 4.28 14.28 3.29
CA ALA A 403 2.89 14.23 3.68
C ALA A 403 2.59 13.05 4.63
N THR A 404 3.30 11.91 4.52
CA THR A 404 3.19 10.80 5.47
C THR A 404 3.48 11.25 6.90
N LEU A 405 4.54 12.05 7.09
CA LEU A 405 4.98 12.50 8.42
C LEU A 405 3.96 13.46 9.07
N ALA A 406 3.29 14.29 8.27
CA ALA A 406 2.22 15.16 8.76
C ALA A 406 0.92 14.38 9.00
N TRP A 407 0.60 13.43 8.13
CA TRP A 407 -0.65 12.68 8.17
C TRP A 407 -0.68 11.62 9.29
N ALA A 408 0.39 10.86 9.49
CA ALA A 408 0.41 9.73 10.42
C ALA A 408 -0.06 10.08 11.86
N PRO A 409 0.45 11.13 12.53
CA PRO A 409 -0.05 11.49 13.86
C PRO A 409 -1.51 11.98 13.84
N ALA A 410 -1.92 12.68 12.78
CA ALA A 410 -3.32 13.12 12.63
C ALA A 410 -4.27 11.94 12.42
N ALA A 411 -3.85 10.92 11.65
CA ALA A 411 -4.61 9.72 11.37
C ALA A 411 -4.79 8.86 12.62
N LEU A 412 -3.73 8.72 13.41
CA LEU A 412 -3.79 8.07 14.71
C LEU A 412 -4.77 8.77 15.66
N GLY A 413 -4.68 10.10 15.77
CA GLY A 413 -5.62 10.89 16.57
C GLY A 413 -7.07 10.75 16.10
N TRP A 414 -7.28 10.77 14.79
CA TRP A 414 -8.61 10.59 14.20
C TRP A 414 -9.21 9.19 14.48
N LEU A 415 -8.39 8.13 14.40
CA LEU A 415 -8.85 6.78 14.75
C LEU A 415 -9.14 6.63 16.24
N ASN A 416 -8.32 7.23 17.10
CA ASN A 416 -8.57 7.25 18.54
C ASN A 416 -9.94 7.85 18.87
N ASP A 417 -10.31 8.93 18.19
CA ASP A 417 -11.63 9.55 18.34
C ASP A 417 -12.77 8.59 17.90
N ARG A 418 -12.57 7.80 16.85
CA ARG A 418 -13.56 6.80 16.40
C ARG A 418 -13.73 5.66 17.39
N PHE A 419 -12.63 5.10 17.90
CA PHE A 419 -12.70 4.09 18.96
C PHE A 419 -13.32 4.62 20.25
N ALA A 420 -13.14 5.91 20.55
CA ALA A 420 -13.78 6.58 21.68
C ALA A 420 -15.25 6.98 21.42
N GLY A 421 -15.83 6.61 20.28
CA GLY A 421 -17.23 6.90 19.94
C GLY A 421 -17.52 8.37 19.64
N ARG A 422 -16.50 9.21 19.39
CA ARG A 422 -16.71 10.62 19.01
C ARG A 422 -17.21 10.70 17.57
N THR A 423 -18.13 11.61 17.31
CA THR A 423 -18.67 11.88 15.97
C THR A 423 -17.57 12.24 14.98
N ALA A 424 -17.63 11.66 13.78
CA ALA A 424 -16.64 11.92 12.74
C ALA A 424 -16.77 13.32 12.13
N PRO A 425 -15.66 14.07 12.02
CA PRO A 425 -15.66 15.33 11.29
C PRO A 425 -15.88 15.06 9.80
N SER A 426 -16.43 16.05 9.10
CA SER A 426 -16.73 15.96 7.67
C SER A 426 -16.33 17.26 6.98
N ASP A 427 -15.59 17.14 5.87
CA ASP A 427 -15.29 18.22 4.93
C ASP A 427 -16.15 18.16 3.67
N CYS A 428 -17.17 17.29 3.64
CA CYS A 428 -18.14 17.25 2.54
C CYS A 428 -18.72 18.65 2.26
N GLY A 429 -18.75 19.02 0.98
CA GLY A 429 -19.12 20.37 0.53
C GLY A 429 -18.00 21.42 0.56
N ARG A 430 -16.86 21.14 1.22
CA ARG A 430 -15.69 22.05 1.30
C ARG A 430 -14.46 21.54 0.54
N ILE A 431 -14.48 20.31 0.05
CA ILE A 431 -13.40 19.73 -0.77
C ILE A 431 -13.40 20.38 -2.16
N SER A 432 -12.27 20.96 -2.58
CA SER A 432 -12.11 21.55 -3.92
C SER A 432 -12.36 20.52 -5.04
N SER A 433 -12.71 21.00 -6.24
CA SER A 433 -12.87 20.12 -7.41
C SER A 433 -11.57 19.36 -7.74
N GLY A 434 -11.75 18.15 -8.25
CA GLY A 434 -10.67 17.28 -8.70
C GLY A 434 -10.75 16.99 -10.19
N ASN A 435 -10.17 15.87 -10.61
CA ASN A 435 -10.17 15.39 -12.00
C ASN A 435 -11.45 14.59 -12.32
N SER A 436 -11.68 14.29 -13.61
CA SER A 436 -12.67 13.26 -13.97
C SER A 436 -12.17 11.90 -13.50
N LEU A 437 -13.06 11.07 -12.94
CA LEU A 437 -12.77 9.65 -12.63
C LEU A 437 -13.55 8.70 -13.56
N ALA A 438 -13.97 9.21 -14.73
CA ALA A 438 -14.63 8.38 -15.73
C ALA A 438 -13.68 7.27 -16.20
N PRO A 439 -14.20 6.05 -16.49
CA PRO A 439 -13.39 4.99 -17.10
C PRO A 439 -12.66 5.46 -18.34
N GLU A 440 -11.45 4.92 -18.56
CA GLU A 440 -10.67 5.17 -19.76
C GLU A 440 -11.35 4.53 -20.98
N GLU A 441 -11.23 5.20 -22.12
CA GLU A 441 -11.81 4.79 -23.40
C GLU A 441 -10.74 4.12 -24.30
N PRO A 442 -11.15 3.17 -25.17
CA PRO A 442 -10.23 2.50 -26.09
C PRO A 442 -9.70 3.47 -27.15
N VAL A 443 -8.46 3.25 -27.56
CA VAL A 443 -7.80 3.99 -28.64
C VAL A 443 -7.34 3.01 -29.72
N PRO A 444 -7.44 3.34 -31.03
CA PRO A 444 -6.90 2.51 -32.09
C PRO A 444 -5.41 2.20 -31.91
N LEU A 445 -4.94 1.07 -32.45
CA LEU A 445 -3.51 0.81 -32.58
C LEU A 445 -2.87 1.91 -33.44
N SER A 446 -1.69 2.35 -33.02
CA SER A 446 -0.93 3.44 -33.65
C SER A 446 -0.06 2.98 -34.80
#